data_AF-A0A842UF16-F1
#
_entry.id   AF-A0A842UF16-F1
#
_cell.length_a   1.000
_cell.length_b   1.000
_cell.length_c   1.000
_cell.angle_alpha   90.00
_cell.angle_beta   90.00
_cell.angle_gamma   90.00
#
_symmetry.space_group_name_H-M   'P 1'
#
loop_
_entity.id
_entity.type
_entity.pdbx_description
1 polymer ?
#
loop_
_entity_poly.entity_id
_entity_poly.type
_entity_poly.pdbx_seq_one_letter_code
_entity_poly.pdbx_strand_id
1 'polypeptide(L)'
;MAKMPKTKKEIVKVGHHIKEMITVHDGKGKEKYRFIRPLMLKFHLRDILQVIVGASILAIPVGFTEETWRLGETLPLFSVLGFLFLSILFMGAFVYYNYYRDHFKEHWPEFVKRVVFTYVFSFLVVTILLFLLQKTPWTTDWAIAFSRIVLVTFPASMSAAVADMIK
;
A
#
# COMPACT_ATOMS: atom_id res chain seq x y z
N MET A 1 26.85 -4.28 -38.76
CA MET A 1 25.75 -4.81 -37.92
C MET A 1 26.08 -4.51 -36.45
N ALA A 2 25.37 -3.58 -35.81
CA ALA A 2 25.54 -3.31 -34.38
C ALA A 2 24.91 -4.44 -33.55
N LYS A 3 25.69 -5.06 -32.66
CA LYS A 3 25.21 -6.10 -31.73
C LYS A 3 24.28 -5.48 -30.70
N MET A 4 23.08 -6.03 -30.54
CA MET A 4 22.13 -5.62 -29.51
C MET A 4 22.70 -5.89 -28.11
N PRO A 5 22.50 -4.98 -27.13
CA PRO A 5 22.98 -5.15 -25.76
C PRO A 5 22.28 -6.33 -25.08
N LYS A 6 23.05 -7.15 -24.35
CA LYS A 6 22.53 -8.29 -23.57
C LYS A 6 22.32 -7.85 -22.12
N THR A 7 21.11 -8.01 -21.63
CA THR A 7 20.73 -7.69 -20.25
C THR A 7 20.80 -8.96 -19.39
N LYS A 8 21.61 -8.96 -18.33
CA LYS A 8 21.67 -10.04 -17.34
C LYS A 8 21.09 -9.54 -16.02
N LYS A 9 20.09 -10.24 -15.51
CA LYS A 9 19.46 -9.95 -14.20
C LYS A 9 20.04 -10.92 -13.18
N GLU A 10 20.67 -10.41 -12.12
CA GLU A 10 21.17 -11.21 -11.00
C GLU A 10 20.67 -10.61 -9.68
N ILE A 11 20.15 -11.45 -8.80
CA ILE A 11 19.71 -11.02 -7.45
C ILE A 11 20.92 -11.10 -6.53
N VAL A 12 21.35 -9.98 -5.96
CA VAL A 12 22.52 -9.94 -5.07
C VAL A 12 22.15 -9.32 -3.72
N LYS A 13 22.47 -10.07 -2.67
CA LYS A 13 22.27 -9.65 -1.28
C LYS A 13 23.43 -8.73 -0.90
N VAL A 14 23.17 -7.43 -0.76
CA VAL A 14 24.18 -6.43 -0.34
C VAL A 14 23.81 -5.95 1.05
N GLY A 15 24.50 -6.50 2.06
CA GLY A 15 24.23 -6.23 3.47
C GLY A 15 22.87 -6.79 3.93
N HIS A 16 22.02 -5.92 4.49
CA HIS A 16 20.70 -6.29 5.03
C HIS A 16 19.55 -6.24 4.02
N HIS A 17 19.81 -5.80 2.79
CA HIS A 17 18.79 -5.64 1.74
C HIS A 17 19.07 -6.57 0.56
N ILE A 18 18.03 -7.20 0.03
CA ILE A 18 18.11 -7.93 -1.24
C ILE A 18 17.90 -6.92 -2.35
N LYS A 19 18.77 -6.94 -3.34
CA LYS A 19 18.79 -5.96 -4.42
C LYS A 19 18.82 -6.71 -5.76
N GLU A 20 17.87 -6.44 -6.64
CA GLU A 20 17.95 -6.92 -8.02
C GLU A 20 19.03 -6.11 -8.74
N MET A 21 20.08 -6.75 -9.25
CA MET A 21 21.08 -6.14 -10.13
C MET A 21 20.71 -6.40 -11.59
N ILE A 22 20.31 -5.34 -12.30
CA ILE A 22 20.17 -5.39 -13.76
C ILE A 22 21.49 -4.89 -14.34
N THR A 23 22.31 -5.79 -14.88
CA THR A 23 23.56 -5.45 -15.55
C THR A 23 23.31 -5.43 -17.06
N VAL A 24 23.36 -4.23 -17.65
CA VAL A 24 23.29 -4.04 -19.10
C VAL A 24 24.72 -4.12 -19.66
N HIS A 25 24.99 -5.16 -20.45
CA HIS A 25 26.26 -5.31 -21.17
C HIS A 25 26.14 -4.69 -22.57
N ASP A 26 27.02 -3.76 -22.91
CA ASP A 26 27.18 -3.26 -24.28
C ASP A 26 27.82 -4.36 -25.17
N GLY A 27 27.68 -4.28 -26.49
CA GLY A 27 28.18 -5.25 -27.48
C GLY A 27 29.70 -5.52 -27.46
N LYS A 28 30.45 -4.88 -26.54
CA LYS A 28 31.88 -5.07 -26.23
C LYS A 28 32.17 -5.63 -24.82
N GLY A 29 31.15 -6.07 -24.08
CA GLY A 29 31.33 -6.78 -22.79
C GLY A 29 31.66 -5.91 -21.58
N LYS A 30 31.59 -4.57 -21.67
CA LYS A 30 31.74 -3.66 -20.51
C LYS A 30 30.38 -3.34 -19.87
N GLU A 31 30.34 -3.42 -18.54
CA GLU A 31 29.18 -3.11 -17.69
C GLU A 31 28.89 -1.60 -17.71
N LYS A 32 27.65 -1.19 -18.01
CA LYS A 32 27.34 0.25 -18.11
C LYS A 32 26.37 0.78 -17.04
N TYR A 33 25.45 -0.04 -16.54
CA TYR A 33 24.49 0.38 -15.51
C TYR A 33 24.19 -0.76 -14.55
N ARG A 34 24.22 -0.48 -13.25
CA ARG A 34 23.80 -1.38 -12.16
C ARG A 34 22.56 -0.77 -11.52
N PHE A 35 21.38 -1.22 -11.93
CA PHE A 35 20.15 -0.87 -11.20
C PHE A 35 20.04 -1.81 -10.02
N ILE A 36 19.88 -1.24 -8.83
CA ILE A 36 19.75 -1.94 -7.56
C ILE A 36 18.30 -1.72 -7.11
N ARG A 37 17.36 -2.62 -7.43
CA ARG A 37 15.98 -2.49 -6.91
C ARG A 37 15.92 -3.09 -5.50
N PRO A 38 15.66 -2.31 -4.45
CA PRO A 38 15.49 -2.87 -3.12
C PRO A 38 14.23 -3.74 -3.09
N LEU A 39 14.42 -5.05 -2.95
CA LEU A 39 13.34 -5.96 -2.58
C LEU A 39 12.99 -5.65 -1.12
N MET A 40 11.87 -4.95 -0.92
CA MET A 40 11.37 -4.49 0.39
C MET A 40 10.76 -5.65 1.19
N LEU A 41 11.60 -6.65 1.48
CA LEU A 41 11.27 -7.93 2.15
C LEU A 41 11.04 -7.79 3.66
N LYS A 42 11.45 -6.68 4.26
CA LYS A 42 11.27 -6.40 5.70
C LYS A 42 10.52 -5.08 5.86
N PHE A 43 9.42 -5.11 6.61
CA PHE A 43 8.67 -3.93 7.02
C PHE A 43 9.45 -3.26 8.16
N HIS A 44 9.98 -2.06 7.92
CA HIS A 44 10.74 -1.32 8.93
C HIS A 44 9.83 -0.31 9.65
N LEU A 45 10.25 0.17 10.82
CA LEU A 45 9.52 1.22 11.55
C LEU A 45 9.28 2.48 10.71
N ARG A 46 10.23 2.82 9.83
CA ARG A 46 10.09 3.91 8.86
C ARG A 46 8.89 3.70 7.93
N ASP A 47 8.68 2.47 7.45
CA ASP A 47 7.58 2.13 6.55
C ASP A 47 6.23 2.31 7.28
N ILE A 48 6.17 1.96 8.58
CA ILE A 48 4.97 2.18 9.41
C ILE A 48 4.65 3.68 9.53
N LEU A 49 5.65 4.51 9.85
CA LEU A 49 5.45 5.96 9.95
C LEU A 49 4.97 6.56 8.62
N GLN A 50 5.53 6.09 7.51
CA GLN A 50 5.18 6.56 6.17
C GLN A 50 3.75 6.17 5.78
N VAL A 51 3.33 4.94 6.12
CA VAL A 51 1.94 4.49 5.97
C VAL A 51 1.00 5.33 6.84
N ILE A 52 1.36 5.60 8.10
CA ILE A 52 0.54 6.42 9.01
C ILE A 52 0.36 7.83 8.44
N VAL A 53 1.46 8.52 8.12
CA VAL A 53 1.43 9.88 7.55
C VAL A 53 0.66 9.87 6.23
N GLY A 54 0.92 8.89 5.37
CA GLY A 54 0.24 8.74 4.09
C GLY A 54 -1.27 8.52 4.21
N ALA A 55 -1.69 7.69 5.16
CA ALA A 55 -3.10 7.45 5.43
C ALA A 55 -3.80 8.73 5.92
N SER A 56 -3.14 9.49 6.81
CA SER A 56 -3.69 10.73 7.36
C SER A 56 -4.04 11.78 6.30
N ILE A 57 -3.27 11.84 5.20
CA ILE A 57 -3.48 12.82 4.11
C ILE A 57 -4.92 12.79 3.58
N LEU A 58 -5.47 11.59 3.33
CA LEU A 58 -6.87 11.46 2.87
C LEU A 58 -7.84 11.12 3.99
N ALA A 59 -7.40 10.48 5.07
CA ALA A 59 -8.27 10.19 6.21
C ALA A 59 -8.84 11.46 6.85
N ILE A 60 -8.05 12.53 6.99
CA ILE A 60 -8.50 13.79 7.61
C ILE A 60 -9.58 14.47 6.77
N PRO A 61 -9.35 14.86 5.51
CA PRO A 61 -10.37 15.56 4.73
C PRO A 61 -11.62 14.72 4.50
N VAL A 62 -11.49 13.40 4.27
CA VAL A 62 -12.66 12.53 4.06
C VAL A 62 -13.38 12.27 5.38
N GLY A 63 -12.64 11.94 6.44
CA GLY A 63 -13.19 11.64 7.76
C GLY A 63 -13.83 12.83 8.47
N PHE A 64 -13.53 14.06 8.05
CA PHE A 64 -14.07 15.29 8.65
C PHE A 64 -15.37 15.76 7.97
N THR A 65 -15.84 15.05 6.96
CA THR A 65 -17.05 15.42 6.21
C THR A 65 -18.30 14.75 6.77
N GLU A 66 -19.38 15.52 6.89
CA GLU A 66 -20.68 14.99 7.34
C GLU A 66 -21.27 14.02 6.32
N GLU A 67 -20.99 14.23 5.04
CA GLU A 67 -21.42 13.37 3.93
C GLU A 67 -20.94 11.94 4.14
N THR A 68 -19.68 11.76 4.57
CA THR A 68 -19.13 10.43 4.82
C THR A 68 -19.77 9.77 6.04
N TRP A 69 -20.09 10.55 7.07
CA TRP A 69 -20.73 10.02 8.28
C TRP A 69 -22.16 9.56 8.01
N ARG A 70 -22.93 10.35 7.24
CA ARG A 70 -24.31 10.03 6.83
C ARG A 70 -24.34 8.87 5.84
N LEU A 71 -23.39 8.81 4.92
CA LEU A 71 -23.25 7.68 4.01
C LEU A 71 -22.99 6.38 4.79
N GLY A 72 -22.15 6.42 5.81
CA GLY A 72 -21.91 5.29 6.70
C GLY A 72 -23.11 4.84 7.56
N GLU A 73 -24.11 5.70 7.79
CA GLU A 73 -25.35 5.33 8.50
C GLU A 73 -26.39 4.70 7.57
N THR A 74 -26.41 5.12 6.31
CA THR A 74 -27.45 4.76 5.34
C THR A 74 -27.09 3.56 4.45
N LEU A 75 -25.81 3.22 4.37
CA LEU A 75 -25.34 2.12 3.53
C LEU A 75 -25.71 0.75 4.11
N PRO A 76 -26.26 -0.16 3.28
CA PRO A 76 -26.44 -1.54 3.70
C PRO A 76 -25.08 -2.24 3.83
N LEU A 77 -25.00 -3.20 4.76
CA LEU A 77 -23.75 -3.92 5.08
C LEU A 77 -23.10 -4.59 3.85
N PHE A 78 -23.91 -5.07 2.89
CA PHE A 78 -23.39 -5.66 1.66
C PHE A 78 -22.56 -4.68 0.82
N SER A 79 -23.01 -3.43 0.72
CA SER A 79 -22.26 -2.38 0.01
C SER A 79 -20.97 -2.02 0.74
N VAL A 80 -20.99 -2.02 2.08
CA VAL A 80 -19.80 -1.78 2.92
C VAL A 80 -18.75 -2.87 2.69
N LEU A 81 -19.16 -4.15 2.64
CA LEU A 81 -18.26 -5.24 2.27
C LEU A 81 -17.74 -5.10 0.83
N GLY A 82 -18.54 -4.57 -0.08
CA GLY A 82 -18.11 -4.19 -1.43
C GLY A 82 -17.00 -3.13 -1.42
N PHE A 83 -17.15 -2.06 -0.63
CA PHE A 83 -16.11 -1.04 -0.46
C PHE A 83 -14.84 -1.59 0.20
N LEU A 84 -14.98 -2.45 1.21
CA LEU A 84 -13.87 -3.14 1.84
C LEU A 84 -13.09 -3.97 0.81
N PHE A 85 -13.79 -4.82 0.04
CA PHE A 85 -13.20 -5.60 -1.02
C PHE A 85 -12.51 -4.73 -2.08
N LEU A 86 -13.20 -3.69 -2.56
CA LEU A 86 -12.67 -2.76 -3.56
C LEU A 86 -11.42 -2.02 -3.06
N SER A 87 -11.40 -1.65 -1.77
CA SER A 87 -10.24 -0.99 -1.16
C SER A 87 -8.99 -1.87 -1.17
N ILE A 88 -9.14 -3.14 -0.79
CA ILE A 88 -8.04 -4.10 -0.80
C ILE A 88 -7.63 -4.41 -2.23
N LEU A 89 -8.59 -4.53 -3.16
CA LEU A 89 -8.34 -4.79 -4.57
C LEU A 89 -7.54 -3.64 -5.20
N PHE A 90 -7.95 -2.39 -5.01
CA PHE A 90 -7.29 -1.21 -5.60
C PHE A 90 -5.90 -1.00 -5.01
N MET A 91 -5.77 -1.09 -3.69
CA MET A 91 -4.47 -1.02 -3.04
C MET A 91 -3.56 -2.18 -3.48
N GLY A 92 -4.08 -3.40 -3.56
CA GLY A 92 -3.35 -4.57 -4.04
C GLY A 92 -2.89 -4.42 -5.49
N ALA A 93 -3.79 -3.97 -6.38
CA ALA A 93 -3.45 -3.67 -7.77
C ALA A 93 -2.38 -2.56 -7.86
N PHE A 94 -2.52 -1.49 -7.08
CA PHE A 94 -1.54 -0.41 -7.03
C PHE A 94 -0.17 -0.90 -6.59
N VAL A 95 -0.08 -1.67 -5.50
CA VAL A 95 1.18 -2.25 -5.02
C VAL A 95 1.74 -3.23 -6.05
N TYR A 96 0.90 -4.05 -6.69
CA TYR A 96 1.32 -5.02 -7.70
C TYR A 96 1.99 -4.34 -8.90
N TYR A 97 1.32 -3.33 -9.48
CA TYR A 97 1.82 -2.63 -10.66
C TYR A 97 3.11 -1.85 -10.38
N ASN A 98 3.24 -1.29 -9.18
CA ASN A 98 4.38 -0.45 -8.84
C ASN A 98 5.61 -1.23 -8.31
N TYR A 99 5.41 -2.31 -7.57
CA TYR A 99 6.51 -3.05 -6.93
C TYR A 99 6.85 -4.39 -7.59
N TYR A 100 5.84 -5.16 -8.00
CA TYR A 100 6.03 -6.59 -8.25
C TYR A 100 5.81 -7.03 -9.70
N ARG A 101 5.43 -6.10 -10.61
CA ARG A 101 5.14 -6.40 -12.02
C ARG A 101 6.17 -7.31 -12.71
N ASP A 102 7.46 -7.15 -12.40
CA ASP A 102 8.54 -7.89 -13.06
C ASP A 102 9.02 -9.14 -12.29
N HIS A 103 8.70 -9.30 -11.00
CA HIS A 103 9.25 -10.35 -10.10
C HIS A 103 8.21 -11.02 -9.19
N PHE A 104 6.92 -10.92 -9.53
CA PHE A 104 5.81 -11.36 -8.67
C PHE A 104 5.83 -12.82 -8.26
N LYS A 105 6.22 -13.73 -9.17
CA LYS A 105 6.18 -15.18 -8.92
C LYS A 105 7.11 -15.63 -7.78
N GLU A 106 8.16 -14.86 -7.50
CA GLU A 106 9.18 -15.22 -6.52
C GLU A 106 8.93 -14.58 -5.14
N HIS A 107 8.03 -13.59 -5.04
CA HIS A 107 7.84 -12.76 -3.83
C HIS A 107 6.37 -12.47 -3.47
N TRP A 108 5.45 -13.39 -3.81
CA TRP A 108 4.03 -13.26 -3.46
C TRP A 108 3.75 -13.14 -1.95
N PRO A 109 4.42 -13.89 -1.05
CA PRO A 109 4.19 -13.75 0.39
C PRO A 109 4.49 -12.35 0.93
N GLU A 110 5.52 -11.68 0.40
CA GLU A 110 5.90 -10.33 0.79
C GLU A 110 4.97 -9.26 0.24
N PHE A 111 4.43 -9.49 -0.96
CA PHE A 111 3.34 -8.69 -1.50
C PHE A 111 2.13 -8.72 -0.55
N VAL A 112 1.65 -9.92 -0.19
CA VAL A 112 0.48 -10.07 0.70
C VAL A 112 0.74 -9.41 2.05
N LYS A 113 1.91 -9.66 2.66
CA LYS A 113 2.28 -9.00 3.93
C LYS A 113 2.21 -7.48 3.81
N ARG A 114 2.78 -6.89 2.75
CA ARG A 114 2.78 -5.43 2.55
C ARG A 114 1.36 -4.88 2.43
N VAL A 115 0.54 -5.48 1.58
CA VAL A 115 -0.87 -5.09 1.39
C VAL A 115 -1.63 -5.16 2.72
N VAL A 116 -1.51 -6.27 3.46
CA VAL A 116 -2.19 -6.44 4.75
C VAL A 116 -1.70 -5.41 5.78
N PHE A 117 -0.38 -5.23 5.96
CA PHE A 117 0.14 -4.27 6.93
C PHE A 117 -0.27 -2.84 6.59
N THR A 118 -0.13 -2.41 5.34
CA THR A 118 -0.54 -1.07 4.90
C THR A 118 -2.03 -0.84 5.17
N TYR A 119 -2.88 -1.83 4.89
CA TYR A 119 -4.31 -1.73 5.17
C TYR A 119 -4.62 -1.64 6.67
N VAL A 120 -4.03 -2.53 7.48
CA VAL A 120 -4.25 -2.57 8.93
C VAL A 120 -3.85 -1.26 9.60
N PHE A 121 -2.68 -0.72 9.25
CA PHE A 121 -2.25 0.57 9.79
C PHE A 121 -3.13 1.72 9.31
N SER A 122 -3.57 1.72 8.05
CA SER A 122 -4.51 2.72 7.54
C SER A 122 -5.85 2.67 8.28
N PHE A 123 -6.40 1.46 8.47
CA PHE A 123 -7.63 1.23 9.21
C PHE A 123 -7.50 1.70 10.66
N LEU A 124 -6.36 1.44 11.31
CA LEU A 124 -6.08 1.90 12.67
C LEU A 124 -6.03 3.43 12.76
N VAL A 125 -5.35 4.09 11.81
CA VAL A 125 -5.29 5.56 11.75
C VAL A 125 -6.70 6.15 11.62
N VAL A 126 -7.52 5.61 10.73
CA VAL A 126 -8.92 6.04 10.55
C VAL A 126 -9.76 5.78 11.79
N THR A 127 -9.59 4.62 12.42
CA THR A 127 -10.29 4.25 13.65
C THR A 127 -10.00 5.25 14.76
N ILE A 128 -8.72 5.56 14.99
CA ILE A 128 -8.31 6.57 15.98
C ILE A 128 -8.88 7.94 15.61
N LEU A 129 -8.77 8.33 14.34
CA LEU A 129 -9.27 9.62 13.86
C LEU A 129 -10.77 9.78 14.13
N LEU A 130 -11.60 8.83 13.69
CA LEU A 130 -13.05 8.91 13.87
C LEU A 130 -13.47 8.73 15.33
N PHE A 131 -12.70 7.98 16.12
CA PHE A 131 -12.88 7.89 17.57
C PHE A 131 -12.67 9.25 18.24
N LEU A 132 -11.60 9.97 17.89
CA LEU A 132 -11.34 11.32 18.40
C LEU A 132 -12.42 12.33 17.99
N LEU A 133 -13.03 12.16 16.80
CA LEU A 133 -14.16 12.97 16.35
C LEU A 133 -15.49 12.61 17.03
N GLN A 134 -15.53 11.58 17.88
CA GLN A 134 -16.75 11.03 18.48
C GLN A 134 -17.79 10.59 17.42
N LYS A 135 -17.32 10.14 16.24
CA LYS A 135 -18.18 9.68 15.12
C LYS A 135 -18.24 8.17 14.99
N THR A 136 -17.72 7.44 15.96
CA THR A 136 -17.78 5.98 16.04
C THR A 136 -18.69 5.56 17.21
N PRO A 137 -19.97 5.25 16.95
CA PRO A 137 -20.92 4.84 18.00
C PRO A 137 -20.71 3.38 18.46
N TRP A 138 -19.52 3.06 18.98
CA TRP A 138 -19.12 1.68 19.34
C TRP A 138 -20.08 0.97 20.30
N THR A 139 -20.73 1.73 21.19
CA THR A 139 -21.60 1.20 22.24
C THR A 139 -23.04 1.01 21.80
N THR A 140 -23.52 1.82 20.85
CA THR A 140 -24.92 1.80 20.41
C THR A 140 -25.09 1.05 19.10
N ASP A 141 -24.18 1.24 18.14
CA ASP A 141 -24.24 0.58 16.84
C ASP A 141 -22.84 0.35 16.25
N TRP A 142 -22.36 -0.88 16.42
CA TRP A 142 -21.06 -1.30 15.90
C TRP A 142 -21.03 -1.37 14.36
N ALA A 143 -22.18 -1.60 13.70
CA ALA A 143 -22.27 -1.72 12.26
C ALA A 143 -22.09 -0.34 11.59
N ILE A 144 -22.68 0.71 12.16
CA ILE A 144 -22.46 2.10 11.68
C ILE A 144 -21.00 2.51 11.88
N ALA A 145 -20.43 2.22 13.06
CA ALA A 145 -19.03 2.52 13.34
C ALA A 145 -18.09 1.85 12.32
N PHE A 146 -18.29 0.55 12.06
CA PHE A 146 -17.54 -0.21 11.07
C PHE A 146 -17.70 0.38 9.65
N SER A 147 -18.93 0.69 9.25
CA SER A 147 -19.25 1.24 7.93
C SER A 147 -18.51 2.55 7.67
N ARG A 148 -18.52 3.48 8.63
CA ARG A 148 -17.79 4.75 8.54
C ARG A 148 -16.28 4.54 8.41
N ILE A 149 -15.71 3.64 9.20
CA ILE A 149 -14.28 3.36 9.17
C ILE A 149 -13.88 2.78 7.82
N VAL A 150 -14.64 1.81 7.28
CA VAL A 150 -14.34 1.21 5.96
C VAL A 150 -14.38 2.25 4.85
N LEU A 151 -15.39 3.13 4.84
CA LEU A 151 -15.53 4.17 3.82
C LEU A 151 -14.37 5.16 3.82
N VAL A 152 -13.92 5.59 5.00
CA VAL A 152 -12.77 6.51 5.12
C VAL A 152 -11.44 5.78 4.88
N THR A 153 -11.34 4.50 5.28
CA THR A 153 -10.15 3.67 5.06
C THR A 153 -9.90 3.41 3.59
N PHE A 154 -10.94 3.38 2.76
CA PHE A 154 -10.78 3.18 1.32
C PHE A 154 -9.82 4.21 0.68
N PRO A 155 -10.10 5.52 0.67
CA PRO A 155 -9.16 6.50 0.13
C PRO A 155 -7.88 6.62 0.98
N ALA A 156 -7.96 6.50 2.30
CA ALA A 156 -6.78 6.59 3.17
C ALA A 156 -5.73 5.51 2.86
N SER A 157 -6.15 4.25 2.68
CA SER A 157 -5.24 3.14 2.39
C SER A 157 -4.53 3.28 1.04
N MET A 158 -5.20 3.86 0.04
CA MET A 158 -4.55 4.18 -1.24
C MET A 158 -3.49 5.26 -1.07
N SER A 159 -3.81 6.34 -0.33
CA SER A 159 -2.83 7.39 -0.02
C SER A 159 -1.63 6.86 0.77
N ALA A 160 -1.88 5.94 1.71
CA ALA A 160 -0.83 5.27 2.46
C ALA A 160 0.09 4.41 1.59
N ALA A 161 -0.49 3.67 0.64
CA ALA A 161 0.27 2.88 -0.33
C ALA A 161 1.12 3.75 -1.27
N VAL A 162 0.58 4.90 -1.71
CA VAL A 162 1.34 5.89 -2.49
C VAL A 162 2.48 6.46 -1.65
N ALA A 163 2.21 6.83 -0.40
CA ALA A 163 3.22 7.37 0.49
C ALA A 163 4.35 6.35 0.67
N ASP A 164 4.07 5.10 1.01
CA ASP A 164 5.03 3.99 1.20
C ASP A 164 5.99 3.77 0.00
N MET A 165 5.61 4.23 -1.21
CA MET A 165 6.47 4.22 -2.40
C MET A 165 7.57 5.27 -2.42
N ILE A 166 7.41 6.38 -1.72
CA ILE A 166 8.32 7.52 -1.78
C ILE A 166 9.56 7.19 -0.92
N LYS A 167 10.60 6.62 -1.53
CA LYS A 167 11.84 6.25 -0.83
C LYS A 167 13.08 6.86 -1.42
#